data_AF-A0A357TD01-F1
#
_entry.id   AF-A0A357TD01-F1
#
_cell.length_a   1.000
_cell.length_b   1.000
_cell.length_c   1.000
_cell.angle_alpha   90.00
_cell.angle_beta   90.00
_cell.angle_gamma   90.00
#
_symmetry.space_group_name_H-M   'P 1'
#
loop_
_entity.id
_entity.type
_entity.pdbx_description
1 polymer ?
#
loop_
_entity_poly.entity_id
_entity_poly.type
_entity_poly.pdbx_seq_one_letter_code
_entity_poly.pdbx_strand_id
1 'polypeptide(L)'
;MKNFANAFLLKNKSFSKKSFSKKIFLSVFVLFLLTASFLLVSCGASQDDTSNLTNERGKVQESSLNEAPSDSADSSADAEKKKDLQIEDAVPEGFVKAYVSEVIDGDTIVIALNGREEKVRLIGVDTPESTIRHEPYGKEASNYTKSKLLGRTIYLEKDVSERDKYGRLLRYVWLEVPQNNSESEIRNKMFNAILLLGGYAQTATFPPDVKYTDYFVKFQREAQKNRKGFWGNAVLQNSSMRETSYIGNMRSKKFHRPDCIWAKKISPSNRVNFKSRNEALSSGYVPCKVCRP
;
A
#
# COMPACT_ATOMS: atom_id res chain seq x y z
N MET A 1 -19.21 58.97 -3.12
CA MET A 1 -19.46 59.24 -4.55
C MET A 1 -19.22 57.96 -5.34
N LYS A 2 -20.08 57.59 -6.31
CA LYS A 2 -19.87 56.53 -7.34
C LYS A 2 -19.47 55.14 -6.76
N ASN A 3 -20.38 54.22 -6.43
CA ASN A 3 -21.33 53.54 -7.32
C ASN A 3 -20.74 53.14 -8.69
N PHE A 4 -20.34 51.87 -8.81
CA PHE A 4 -20.31 51.12 -10.08
C PHE A 4 -20.70 49.66 -9.81
N ALA A 5 -22.00 49.39 -9.88
CA ALA A 5 -22.49 48.03 -10.11
C ALA A 5 -22.28 47.69 -11.59
N ASN A 6 -21.77 46.49 -11.89
CA ASN A 6 -21.73 45.97 -13.25
C ASN A 6 -22.26 44.54 -13.25
N ALA A 7 -23.55 44.40 -13.60
CA ALA A 7 -24.20 43.11 -13.73
C ALA A 7 -23.87 42.51 -15.11
N PHE A 8 -23.11 41.41 -15.14
CA PHE A 8 -22.87 40.65 -16.36
C PHE A 8 -23.77 39.42 -16.42
N LEU A 9 -25.03 39.63 -16.80
CA LEU A 9 -25.88 38.56 -17.31
C LEU A 9 -25.33 38.11 -18.67
N LEU A 10 -25.15 36.80 -18.88
CA LEU A 10 -25.84 36.05 -19.95
C LEU A 10 -25.39 34.59 -20.08
N LYS A 11 -26.34 33.74 -20.51
CA LYS A 11 -26.20 32.43 -21.17
C LYS A 11 -25.79 31.23 -20.31
N ASN A 12 -26.77 30.76 -19.53
CA ASN A 12 -27.02 29.32 -19.39
C ASN A 12 -27.05 28.64 -20.77
N LYS A 13 -26.19 27.65 -21.01
CA LYS A 13 -26.35 26.68 -22.10
C LYS A 13 -26.66 25.31 -21.49
N SER A 14 -27.91 24.89 -21.58
CA SER A 14 -28.37 23.56 -21.24
C SER A 14 -27.69 22.51 -22.11
N PHE A 15 -26.83 21.66 -21.54
CA PHE A 15 -26.25 20.54 -22.26
C PHE A 15 -27.25 19.37 -22.32
N SER A 16 -27.65 19.01 -23.54
CA SER A 16 -28.65 17.97 -23.79
C SER A 16 -28.13 16.59 -23.36
N LYS A 17 -28.92 15.87 -22.54
CA LYS A 17 -28.68 14.46 -22.22
C LYS A 17 -28.91 13.60 -23.47
N LYS A 18 -27.84 13.17 -24.14
CA LYS A 18 -27.94 12.07 -25.12
C LYS A 18 -28.01 10.73 -24.37
N SER A 19 -29.18 10.11 -24.45
CA SER A 19 -29.37 8.69 -24.16
C SER A 19 -28.43 7.86 -25.03
N PHE A 20 -27.66 6.95 -24.43
CA PHE A 20 -26.97 5.89 -25.15
C PHE A 20 -27.53 4.54 -24.69
N SER A 21 -27.98 3.74 -25.65
CA SER A 21 -28.85 2.59 -25.41
C SER A 21 -28.12 1.39 -24.83
N LYS A 22 -28.70 0.78 -23.79
CA LYS A 22 -28.42 -0.62 -23.42
C LYS A 22 -28.83 -1.55 -24.58
N LYS A 23 -27.92 -2.40 -25.09
CA LYS A 23 -28.16 -3.72 -25.75
C LYS A 23 -26.82 -4.33 -26.21
N ILE A 24 -26.78 -5.67 -26.30
CA ILE A 24 -25.61 -6.62 -26.34
C ILE A 24 -25.44 -7.22 -24.93
N PHE A 25 -26.26 -8.20 -24.48
CA PHE A 25 -26.35 -9.61 -24.94
C PHE A 25 -24.96 -10.26 -25.01
N LEU A 26 -24.53 -10.98 -23.97
CA LEU A 26 -24.91 -12.38 -23.66
C LEU A 26 -24.26 -13.37 -24.65
N SER A 27 -23.00 -13.70 -24.40
CA SER A 27 -22.36 -14.96 -24.80
C SER A 27 -21.07 -15.18 -23.99
N VAL A 28 -20.50 -16.39 -24.03
CA VAL A 28 -19.29 -16.82 -23.30
C VAL A 28 -19.47 -16.97 -21.77
N PHE A 29 -20.54 -17.65 -21.35
CA PHE A 29 -20.62 -18.30 -20.02
C PHE A 29 -20.98 -19.80 -20.15
N VAL A 30 -20.37 -20.50 -21.12
CA VAL A 30 -20.41 -21.97 -21.24
C VAL A 30 -19.10 -22.49 -21.86
N LEU A 31 -18.07 -22.71 -21.04
CA LEU A 31 -17.04 -23.75 -21.20
C LEU A 31 -16.16 -23.80 -19.93
N PHE A 32 -15.53 -24.95 -19.64
CA PHE A 32 -14.74 -25.24 -18.43
C PHE A 32 -15.51 -25.49 -17.10
N LEU A 33 -16.54 -26.34 -17.16
CA LEU A 33 -16.98 -27.17 -16.02
C LEU A 33 -16.96 -28.68 -16.36
N LEU A 34 -15.84 -29.11 -16.97
CA LEU A 34 -15.38 -30.50 -17.12
C LEU A 34 -13.85 -30.37 -17.00
N THR A 35 -13.12 -31.05 -16.11
CA THR A 35 -13.30 -32.43 -15.62
C THR A 35 -13.05 -32.56 -14.11
N ALA A 36 -14.03 -33.11 -13.38
CA ALA A 36 -13.77 -33.80 -12.12
C ALA A 36 -13.53 -35.30 -12.39
N SER A 37 -12.99 -36.02 -11.39
CA SER A 37 -12.76 -37.47 -11.38
C SER A 37 -11.51 -37.98 -12.13
N PHE A 38 -10.40 -38.11 -11.39
CA PHE A 38 -9.58 -39.32 -11.50
C PHE A 38 -9.42 -39.94 -10.11
N LEU A 39 -9.33 -41.28 -10.08
CA LEU A 39 -9.73 -42.09 -8.92
C LEU A 39 -8.60 -42.42 -7.93
N LEU A 40 -9.03 -42.83 -6.74
CA LEU A 40 -8.24 -43.38 -5.64
C LEU A 40 -7.63 -44.75 -5.99
N VAL A 41 -6.35 -44.95 -5.66
CA VAL A 41 -5.68 -46.24 -5.40
C VAL A 41 -4.61 -45.89 -4.32
N SER A 42 -4.65 -46.30 -3.04
CA SER A 42 -4.87 -47.58 -2.36
C SER A 42 -3.59 -48.39 -2.12
N CYS A 43 -3.39 -48.81 -0.86
CA CYS A 43 -2.27 -49.60 -0.31
C CYS A 43 -0.85 -48.99 -0.39
N GLY A 44 0.09 -49.31 0.50
CA GLY A 44 0.05 -50.28 1.62
C GLY A 44 1.14 -50.00 2.68
N ALA A 45 1.21 -50.84 3.71
CA ALA A 45 1.98 -50.61 4.92
C ALA A 45 3.43 -51.12 4.90
N SER A 46 4.14 -50.78 6.00
CA SER A 46 5.22 -51.54 6.68
C SER A 46 6.63 -50.91 6.68
N GLN A 47 7.11 -50.62 7.90
CA GLN A 47 8.30 -51.18 8.56
C GLN A 47 9.41 -51.79 7.69
N ASP A 48 10.71 -51.66 8.01
CA ASP A 48 11.45 -50.99 9.08
C ASP A 48 12.80 -50.56 8.49
N ASP A 49 13.57 -49.68 9.14
CA ASP A 49 14.96 -50.07 9.44
C ASP A 49 15.66 -49.24 10.51
N THR A 50 16.63 -49.87 11.17
CA THR A 50 17.26 -49.41 12.41
C THR A 50 18.56 -48.63 12.18
N SER A 51 18.87 -47.69 13.09
CA SER A 51 20.20 -47.65 13.72
C SER A 51 20.16 -46.83 15.00
N ASN A 52 20.76 -47.37 16.05
CA ASN A 52 20.77 -46.80 17.40
C ASN A 52 22.21 -46.76 17.91
N LEU A 53 22.66 -45.60 18.40
CA LEU A 53 23.94 -45.47 19.10
C LEU A 53 23.78 -44.58 20.33
N THR A 54 23.66 -45.24 21.50
CA THR A 54 24.35 -44.95 22.78
C THR A 54 24.37 -43.48 23.27
N ASN A 55 23.99 -43.18 24.52
CA ASN A 55 24.76 -43.65 25.67
C ASN A 55 24.03 -43.58 27.05
N GLU A 56 24.38 -44.53 27.94
CA GLU A 56 24.33 -44.59 29.42
C GLU A 56 23.06 -44.22 30.22
N ARG A 57 22.49 -45.19 30.98
CA ARG A 57 22.73 -45.50 32.43
C ARG A 57 22.49 -44.29 33.35
N GLY A 58 21.60 -44.29 34.34
CA GLY A 58 21.14 -45.33 35.31
C GLY A 58 21.16 -44.66 36.70
N LYS A 59 20.43 -45.02 37.76
CA LYS A 59 19.69 -46.25 38.11
C LYS A 59 18.74 -45.95 39.30
N VAL A 60 17.47 -46.41 39.23
CA VAL A 60 16.61 -47.12 40.24
C VAL A 60 16.79 -46.74 41.74
N GLN A 61 15.75 -46.47 42.56
CA GLN A 61 14.77 -47.40 43.18
C GLN A 61 13.71 -46.56 43.96
N GLU A 62 12.38 -46.71 43.95
CA GLU A 62 11.40 -47.83 44.00
C GLU A 62 10.96 -48.26 45.43
N SER A 63 9.63 -48.22 45.66
CA SER A 63 8.74 -48.87 46.68
C SER A 63 7.56 -47.90 46.98
N SER A 64 6.29 -48.16 46.61
CA SER A 64 5.30 -49.11 47.19
C SER A 64 4.85 -48.69 48.61
N LEU A 65 3.57 -48.72 49.04
CA LEU A 65 2.35 -49.45 48.64
C LEU A 65 1.05 -48.62 48.87
N ASN A 66 -0.01 -48.97 48.11
CA ASN A 66 -1.44 -49.16 48.45
C ASN A 66 -2.32 -48.23 49.34
N GLU A 67 -3.62 -48.35 49.01
CA GLU A 67 -4.83 -48.28 49.87
C GLU A 67 -5.49 -46.92 50.23
N ALA A 68 -6.70 -46.73 49.68
CA ALA A 68 -7.80 -45.96 50.24
C ALA A 68 -8.71 -46.91 51.06
N PRO A 69 -9.59 -46.43 51.99
CA PRO A 69 -10.90 -45.94 51.53
C PRO A 69 -11.64 -44.89 52.41
N SER A 70 -12.70 -44.31 51.81
CA SER A 70 -14.03 -43.95 52.36
C SER A 70 -14.25 -42.91 53.49
N ASP A 71 -15.29 -42.09 53.27
CA ASP A 71 -16.17 -41.40 54.25
C ASP A 71 -15.53 -40.32 55.16
N SER A 72 -16.21 -39.35 55.80
CA SER A 72 -17.48 -38.61 55.57
C SER A 72 -17.51 -37.42 56.56
N ALA A 73 -18.22 -36.29 56.42
CA ALA A 73 -18.82 -35.57 55.27
C ALA A 73 -19.19 -34.12 55.75
N ASP A 74 -19.82 -33.32 54.87
CA ASP A 74 -20.56 -32.06 55.16
C ASP A 74 -19.81 -30.82 55.72
N SER A 75 -19.70 -29.76 54.91
CA SER A 75 -20.46 -28.51 55.15
C SER A 75 -20.15 -27.41 54.12
N SER A 76 -21.13 -26.54 53.92
CA SER A 76 -21.20 -25.50 52.90
C SER A 76 -20.29 -24.29 53.15
N ALA A 77 -19.63 -23.79 52.10
CA ALA A 77 -19.37 -22.35 51.93
C ALA A 77 -19.23 -21.98 50.43
N ASP A 78 -20.07 -21.03 50.02
CA ASP A 78 -19.86 -20.01 48.99
C ASP A 78 -19.40 -20.38 47.57
N ALA A 79 -20.38 -20.23 46.66
CA ALA A 79 -20.22 -20.27 45.23
C ALA A 79 -19.52 -19.01 44.68
N GLU A 80 -18.20 -18.90 44.83
CA GLU A 80 -17.40 -18.07 43.92
C GLU A 80 -17.23 -18.79 42.57
N LYS A 81 -18.31 -18.75 41.79
CA LYS A 81 -18.30 -19.06 40.36
C LYS A 81 -17.38 -18.05 39.67
N LYS A 82 -16.09 -18.40 39.58
CA LYS A 82 -15.02 -17.66 38.89
C LYS A 82 -15.41 -17.42 37.44
N LYS A 83 -16.15 -16.34 37.23
CA LYS A 83 -16.57 -15.87 35.93
C LYS A 83 -15.36 -15.13 35.36
N ASP A 84 -14.45 -15.90 34.78
CA ASP A 84 -13.42 -15.40 33.87
C ASP A 84 -14.12 -14.78 32.65
N LEU A 85 -14.67 -13.59 32.87
CA LEU A 85 -15.11 -12.66 31.85
C LEU A 85 -13.84 -12.28 31.11
N GLN A 86 -13.64 -12.92 29.96
CA GLN A 86 -12.76 -12.43 28.92
C GLN A 86 -13.18 -10.99 28.65
N ILE A 87 -12.38 -10.04 29.13
CA ILE A 87 -12.47 -8.65 28.67
C ILE A 87 -11.99 -8.72 27.22
N GLU A 88 -12.93 -8.79 26.28
CA GLU A 88 -12.63 -8.46 24.88
C GLU A 88 -12.00 -7.06 24.90
N ASP A 89 -10.77 -6.93 24.39
CA ASP A 89 -10.04 -5.66 24.38
C ASP A 89 -10.91 -4.55 23.79
N ALA A 90 -11.49 -3.72 24.64
CA ALA A 90 -12.44 -2.70 24.23
C ALA A 90 -11.72 -1.69 23.34
N VAL A 91 -12.02 -1.73 22.04
CA VAL A 91 -11.41 -0.86 21.04
C VAL A 91 -11.81 0.59 21.37
N PRO A 92 -10.86 1.52 21.56
CA PRO A 92 -11.19 2.89 21.93
C PRO A 92 -12.08 3.60 20.90
N GLU A 93 -12.89 4.54 21.38
CA GLU A 93 -13.84 5.28 20.57
C GLU A 93 -13.15 5.95 19.36
N GLY A 94 -13.81 5.89 18.20
CA GLY A 94 -13.27 6.38 16.92
C GLY A 94 -12.45 5.34 16.13
N PHE A 95 -12.06 4.22 16.74
CA PHE A 95 -11.32 3.14 16.09
C PHE A 95 -12.19 1.90 15.86
N VAL A 96 -11.91 1.18 14.76
CA VAL A 96 -12.53 -0.12 14.43
C VAL A 96 -11.44 -1.15 14.16
N LYS A 97 -11.41 -2.23 14.95
CA LYS A 97 -10.47 -3.35 14.76
C LYS A 97 -10.92 -4.21 13.57
N ALA A 98 -10.01 -4.51 12.65
CA ALA A 98 -10.30 -5.27 11.44
C ALA A 98 -9.11 -6.15 11.03
N TYR A 99 -9.36 -7.25 10.30
CA TYR A 99 -8.32 -8.15 9.80
C TYR A 99 -8.11 -7.93 8.30
N VAL A 100 -6.86 -7.85 7.83
CA VAL A 100 -6.55 -7.63 6.40
C VAL A 100 -6.51 -8.95 5.64
N SER A 101 -7.55 -9.22 4.83
CA SER A 101 -7.65 -10.42 3.99
C SER A 101 -6.85 -10.30 2.69
N GLU A 102 -6.76 -9.11 2.10
CA GLU A 102 -6.06 -8.88 0.83
C GLU A 102 -5.36 -7.51 0.79
N VAL A 103 -4.34 -7.39 -0.05
CA VAL A 103 -3.72 -6.09 -0.41
C VAL A 103 -3.72 -5.99 -1.92
N ILE A 104 -4.54 -5.07 -2.44
CA ILE A 104 -4.73 -4.86 -3.88
C ILE A 104 -3.53 -4.05 -4.40
N ASP A 105 -3.32 -2.86 -3.83
CA ASP A 105 -2.19 -1.98 -4.15
C ASP A 105 -1.61 -1.34 -2.88
N GLY A 106 -0.54 -0.53 -3.03
CA GLY A 106 0.17 0.09 -1.90
C GLY A 106 -0.73 0.90 -0.95
N ASP A 107 -1.77 1.55 -1.46
CA ASP A 107 -2.74 2.37 -0.72
C ASP A 107 -4.16 1.79 -0.63
N THR A 108 -4.39 0.57 -1.13
CA THR A 108 -5.72 -0.04 -1.23
C THR A 108 -5.71 -1.49 -0.75
N ILE A 109 -6.48 -1.79 0.30
CA ILE A 109 -6.54 -3.11 0.95
C ILE A 109 -7.98 -3.64 1.00
N VAL A 110 -8.13 -4.94 1.26
CA VAL A 110 -9.40 -5.58 1.63
C VAL A 110 -9.30 -6.03 3.09
N ILE A 111 -10.35 -5.75 3.85
CA ILE A 111 -10.49 -6.18 5.24
C ILE A 111 -11.68 -7.14 5.40
N ALA A 112 -11.56 -8.08 6.32
CA ALA A 112 -12.70 -8.75 6.93
C ALA A 112 -13.19 -7.89 8.12
N LEU A 113 -14.42 -7.41 8.03
CA LEU A 113 -15.10 -6.62 9.06
C LEU A 113 -16.54 -7.10 9.20
N ASN A 114 -16.96 -7.47 10.41
CA ASN A 114 -18.32 -7.93 10.72
C ASN A 114 -18.82 -9.06 9.79
N GLY A 115 -17.93 -10.01 9.45
CA GLY A 115 -18.23 -11.14 8.57
C GLY A 115 -18.37 -10.78 7.08
N ARG A 116 -17.95 -9.58 6.66
CA ARG A 116 -17.97 -9.13 5.26
C ARG A 116 -16.60 -8.63 4.81
N GLU A 117 -16.35 -8.71 3.52
CA GLU A 117 -15.17 -8.08 2.92
C GLU A 117 -15.47 -6.63 2.50
N GLU A 118 -14.60 -5.72 2.90
CA GLU A 118 -14.69 -4.29 2.60
C GLU A 118 -13.39 -3.76 2.00
N LYS A 119 -13.49 -2.97 0.93
CA LYS A 119 -12.32 -2.31 0.32
C LYS A 119 -12.04 -1.00 1.04
N VAL A 120 -10.80 -0.78 1.45
CA VAL A 120 -10.34 0.43 2.13
C VAL A 120 -9.34 1.17 1.23
N ARG A 121 -9.54 2.47 1.03
CA ARG A 121 -8.55 3.39 0.46
C ARG A 121 -7.95 4.23 1.58
N LEU A 122 -6.62 4.21 1.68
CA LEU A 122 -5.90 4.95 2.72
C LEU A 122 -6.00 6.46 2.46
N ILE A 123 -6.44 7.24 3.45
CA ILE A 123 -6.58 8.70 3.35
C ILE A 123 -5.21 9.39 3.30
N GLY A 124 -5.10 10.47 2.53
CA GLY A 124 -3.94 11.39 2.55
C GLY A 124 -2.67 10.90 1.84
N VAL A 125 -2.68 9.68 1.33
CA VAL A 125 -1.55 9.04 0.64
C VAL A 125 -1.95 8.53 -0.74
N ASP A 126 -0.99 8.42 -1.64
CA ASP A 126 -1.17 7.92 -3.01
C ASP A 126 0.10 7.17 -3.41
N THR A 127 -0.02 5.89 -3.73
CA THR A 127 1.12 5.05 -4.13
C THR A 127 1.22 4.97 -5.65
N PRO A 128 2.43 4.89 -6.25
CA PRO A 128 2.55 4.65 -7.70
C PRO A 128 1.77 3.39 -8.09
N GLU A 129 0.93 3.49 -9.12
CA GLU A 129 -0.08 2.49 -9.46
C GLU A 129 0.57 1.17 -9.94
N SER A 130 0.31 0.05 -9.26
CA SER A 130 0.99 -1.23 -9.54
C SER A 130 0.19 -2.24 -10.35
N THR A 131 -1.10 -1.98 -10.60
CA THR A 131 -2.02 -2.97 -11.21
C THR A 131 -2.39 -2.64 -12.66
N ILE A 132 -2.85 -1.42 -12.94
CA ILE A 132 -3.33 -1.02 -14.28
C ILE A 132 -2.22 -0.34 -15.08
N ARG A 133 -1.46 0.56 -14.44
CA ARG A 133 -0.47 1.42 -15.12
C ARG A 133 0.99 1.01 -14.93
N HIS A 134 1.26 0.14 -13.94
CA HIS A 134 2.60 -0.35 -13.62
C HIS A 134 3.65 0.78 -13.56
N GLU A 135 3.36 1.79 -12.74
CA GLU A 135 4.22 2.95 -12.56
C GLU A 135 5.52 2.57 -11.82
N PRO A 136 6.64 3.27 -12.09
CA PRO A 136 7.90 2.98 -11.42
C PRO A 136 7.75 3.00 -9.90
N TYR A 137 8.28 1.98 -9.23
CA TYR A 137 8.19 1.75 -7.78
C TYR A 137 6.82 1.31 -7.23
N GLY A 138 5.79 1.16 -8.07
CA GLY A 138 4.47 0.73 -7.61
C GLY A 138 4.46 -0.70 -7.05
N LYS A 139 5.20 -1.62 -7.68
CA LYS A 139 5.30 -3.00 -7.20
C LYS A 139 5.97 -3.07 -5.83
N GLU A 140 6.98 -2.24 -5.60
CA GLU A 140 7.68 -2.10 -4.34
C GLU A 140 6.78 -1.54 -3.23
N ALA A 141 5.93 -0.54 -3.55
CA ALA A 141 4.91 -0.04 -2.62
C ALA A 141 3.86 -1.11 -2.28
N SER A 142 3.29 -1.80 -3.27
CA SER A 142 2.33 -2.91 -3.09
C SER A 142 2.93 -4.05 -2.25
N ASN A 143 4.18 -4.44 -2.53
CA ASN A 143 4.90 -5.47 -1.77
C ASN A 143 5.22 -5.02 -0.33
N TYR A 144 5.55 -3.74 -0.12
CA TYR A 144 5.76 -3.20 1.23
C TYR A 144 4.48 -3.28 2.05
N THR A 145 3.35 -2.81 1.52
CA THR A 145 2.03 -2.93 2.16
C THR A 145 1.66 -4.38 2.44
N LYS A 146 1.91 -5.31 1.51
CA LYS A 146 1.77 -6.76 1.75
C LYS A 146 2.59 -7.23 2.95
N SER A 147 3.88 -6.90 3.02
CA SER A 147 4.76 -7.33 4.13
C SER A 147 4.36 -6.77 5.50
N LYS A 148 3.65 -5.63 5.53
CA LYS A 148 3.29 -4.91 6.75
C LYS A 148 1.87 -5.15 7.22
N LEU A 149 0.93 -5.42 6.31
CA LEU A 149 -0.50 -5.50 6.62
C LEU A 149 -1.14 -6.87 6.36
N LEU A 150 -0.70 -7.62 5.34
CA LEU A 150 -1.40 -8.86 4.94
C LEU A 150 -1.43 -9.88 6.09
N GLY A 151 -2.62 -10.42 6.37
CA GLY A 151 -2.81 -11.39 7.44
C GLY A 151 -2.67 -10.82 8.86
N ARG A 152 -2.78 -9.49 9.03
CA ARG A 152 -2.69 -8.83 10.33
C ARG A 152 -4.01 -8.17 10.72
N THR A 153 -4.19 -8.05 12.03
CA THR A 153 -5.19 -7.16 12.62
C THR A 153 -4.65 -5.72 12.65
N ILE A 154 -5.51 -4.78 12.26
CA ILE A 154 -5.24 -3.33 12.21
C ILE A 154 -6.39 -2.58 12.87
N TYR A 155 -6.17 -1.29 13.14
CA TYR A 155 -7.18 -0.37 13.64
C TYR A 155 -7.46 0.70 12.58
N LEU A 156 -8.74 0.86 12.25
CA LEU A 156 -9.23 1.81 11.26
C LEU A 156 -9.82 3.01 11.95
N GLU A 157 -9.33 4.19 11.59
CA GLU A 157 -9.88 5.47 12.02
C GLU A 157 -10.51 6.16 10.82
N LYS A 158 -11.72 6.70 11.02
CA LYS A 158 -12.40 7.51 10.00
C LYS A 158 -12.08 8.98 10.25
N ASP A 159 -11.94 9.74 9.16
CA ASP A 159 -12.01 11.20 9.21
C ASP A 159 -13.48 11.64 9.06
N VAL A 160 -13.82 12.47 8.08
CA VAL A 160 -15.19 12.97 7.87
C VAL A 160 -15.98 12.05 6.93
N SER A 161 -15.41 11.70 5.78
CA SER A 161 -16.06 10.91 4.73
C SER A 161 -16.07 9.42 5.06
N GLU A 162 -17.19 8.76 4.79
CA GLU A 162 -17.33 7.31 5.02
C GLU A 162 -16.71 6.48 3.88
N ARG A 163 -17.04 6.85 2.63
CA ARG A 163 -16.62 6.15 1.40
C ARG A 163 -16.30 7.13 0.28
N ASP A 164 -15.44 6.71 -0.65
CA ASP A 164 -15.22 7.40 -1.91
C ASP A 164 -16.31 7.09 -2.96
N LYS A 165 -16.22 7.77 -4.12
CA LYS A 165 -17.13 7.58 -5.26
C LYS A 165 -17.10 6.17 -5.89
N TYR A 166 -16.15 5.33 -5.52
CA TYR A 166 -16.02 3.93 -5.95
C TYR A 166 -16.55 2.96 -4.88
N GLY A 167 -17.08 3.47 -3.77
CA GLY A 167 -17.60 2.67 -2.66
C GLY A 167 -16.54 2.14 -1.70
N ARG A 168 -15.26 2.53 -1.83
CA ARG A 168 -14.21 2.12 -0.89
C ARG A 168 -14.32 2.93 0.39
N LEU A 169 -14.18 2.29 1.55
CA LEU A 169 -14.07 2.95 2.85
C LEU A 169 -12.85 3.89 2.84
N LEU A 170 -13.03 5.12 3.34
CA LEU A 170 -11.93 6.07 3.54
C LEU A 170 -11.47 5.97 4.99
N ARG A 171 -10.22 5.56 5.22
CA ARG A 171 -9.65 5.39 6.57
C ARG A 171 -8.18 5.79 6.69
N TYR A 172 -7.77 6.21 7.88
CA TYR A 172 -6.39 6.08 8.34
C TYR A 172 -6.21 4.67 8.91
N VAL A 173 -5.10 4.02 8.57
CA VAL A 173 -4.76 2.67 9.02
C VAL A 173 -3.68 2.75 10.09
N TRP A 174 -3.97 2.18 11.25
CA TRP A 174 -3.08 2.13 12.40
C TRP A 174 -2.69 0.67 12.72
N LEU A 175 -1.41 0.43 12.97
CA LEU A 175 -0.88 -0.88 13.37
C LEU A 175 -1.20 -1.17 14.85
N GLU A 176 -1.26 -0.12 15.66
CA GLU A 176 -1.62 -0.11 17.08
C GLU A 176 -2.47 1.13 17.34
N VAL A 177 -3.40 1.08 18.29
CA VAL A 177 -4.18 2.26 18.68
C VAL A 177 -3.25 3.31 19.30
N PRO A 178 -3.27 4.57 18.82
CA PRO A 178 -2.44 5.63 19.39
C PRO A 178 -2.95 6.05 20.77
N GLN A 179 -2.02 6.37 21.66
CA GLN A 179 -2.35 6.95 22.98
C GLN A 179 -2.75 8.43 22.87
N ASN A 180 -2.32 9.11 21.80
CA ASN A 180 -2.64 10.51 21.50
C ASN A 180 -2.23 10.85 20.05
N ASN A 181 -2.61 12.04 19.57
CA ASN A 181 -2.24 12.54 18.24
C ASN A 181 -0.83 13.16 18.16
N SER A 182 0.15 12.69 18.97
CA SER A 182 1.52 13.17 18.87
C SER A 182 2.20 12.69 17.58
N GLU A 183 3.18 13.46 17.11
CA GLU A 183 3.96 13.08 15.93
C GLU A 183 4.61 11.69 16.07
N SER A 184 5.04 11.31 17.27
CA SER A 184 5.70 10.01 17.50
C SER A 184 4.73 8.84 17.28
N GLU A 185 3.50 8.94 17.82
CA GLU A 185 2.47 7.92 17.63
C GLU A 185 2.09 7.81 16.15
N ILE A 186 1.81 8.94 15.49
CA ILE A 186 1.46 8.98 14.06
C ILE A 186 2.61 8.39 13.21
N ARG A 187 3.85 8.83 13.44
CA ARG A 187 5.05 8.41 12.70
C ARG A 187 5.30 6.90 12.77
N ASN A 188 5.13 6.30 13.94
CA ASN A 188 5.54 4.93 14.21
C ASN A 188 4.40 3.91 14.10
N LYS A 189 3.14 4.32 14.30
CA LYS A 189 1.97 3.43 14.35
C LYS A 189 0.99 3.63 13.19
N MET A 190 0.89 4.82 12.59
CA MET A 190 0.00 5.03 11.45
C MET A 190 0.67 4.59 10.15
N PHE A 191 0.11 3.57 9.49
CA PHE A 191 0.68 3.00 8.27
C PHE A 191 0.70 4.01 7.10
N ASN A 192 -0.28 4.92 7.02
CA ASN A 192 -0.29 6.03 6.06
C ASN A 192 0.98 6.89 6.20
N ALA A 193 1.38 7.25 7.43
CA ALA A 193 2.61 7.99 7.69
C ALA A 193 3.87 7.18 7.34
N ILE A 194 3.88 5.88 7.68
CA ILE A 194 4.99 4.97 7.38
C ILE A 194 5.23 4.86 5.86
N LEU A 195 4.19 4.81 5.03
CA LEU A 195 4.30 4.83 3.57
C LEU A 195 5.01 6.10 3.06
N LEU A 196 4.67 7.27 3.60
CA LEU A 196 5.28 8.55 3.23
C LEU A 196 6.76 8.59 3.65
N LEU A 197 7.06 8.21 4.89
CA LEU A 197 8.43 8.18 5.44
C LEU A 197 9.35 7.19 4.72
N GLY A 198 8.81 6.04 4.31
CA GLY A 198 9.51 5.05 3.50
C GLY A 198 9.74 5.49 2.04
N GLY A 199 9.05 6.55 1.57
CA GLY A 199 9.05 6.94 0.16
C GLY A 199 8.34 5.92 -0.74
N TYR A 200 7.29 5.28 -0.23
CA TYR A 200 6.40 4.38 -0.98
C TYR A 200 5.16 5.11 -1.51
N ALA A 201 4.75 6.20 -0.86
CA ALA A 201 3.64 7.05 -1.27
C ALA A 201 4.04 8.53 -1.40
N GLN A 202 3.22 9.29 -2.13
CA GLN A 202 3.16 10.75 -2.10
C GLN A 202 1.92 11.22 -1.32
N THR A 203 1.91 12.49 -0.88
CA THR A 203 0.76 13.10 -0.21
C THR A 203 -0.37 13.41 -1.18
N ALA A 204 -1.60 13.00 -0.87
CA ALA A 204 -2.79 13.29 -1.68
C ALA A 204 -3.95 13.77 -0.80
N THR A 205 -4.16 15.09 -0.78
CA THR A 205 -5.11 15.77 0.10
C THR A 205 -6.44 16.03 -0.61
N PHE A 206 -7.54 15.53 -0.06
CA PHE A 206 -8.89 15.71 -0.58
C PHE A 206 -9.83 16.14 0.55
N PRO A 207 -10.20 17.42 0.65
CA PRO A 207 -11.19 17.88 1.63
C PRO A 207 -12.52 17.13 1.47
N PRO A 208 -13.21 16.78 2.56
CA PRO A 208 -12.94 17.20 3.96
C PRO A 208 -11.88 16.39 4.71
N ASP A 209 -11.33 15.31 4.14
CA ASP A 209 -10.50 14.33 4.85
C ASP A 209 -9.02 14.77 4.94
N VAL A 210 -8.73 15.66 5.90
CA VAL A 210 -7.46 16.39 6.01
C VAL A 210 -6.81 16.32 7.39
N LYS A 211 -7.34 15.56 8.36
CA LYS A 211 -6.94 15.57 9.79
C LYS A 211 -5.44 15.52 10.06
N TYR A 212 -4.67 14.76 9.27
CA TYR A 212 -3.22 14.58 9.46
C TYR A 212 -2.35 15.20 8.35
N THR A 213 -2.90 16.09 7.52
CA THR A 213 -2.21 16.65 6.33
C THR A 213 -0.86 17.30 6.65
N ASP A 214 -0.75 18.07 7.72
CA ASP A 214 0.48 18.79 8.06
C ASP A 214 1.63 17.82 8.41
N TYR A 215 1.33 16.76 9.16
CA TYR A 215 2.27 15.68 9.43
C TYR A 215 2.66 14.94 8.15
N PHE A 216 1.71 14.65 7.27
CA PHE A 216 1.98 13.97 6.00
C PHE A 216 2.89 14.78 5.08
N VAL A 217 2.67 16.10 4.97
CA VAL A 217 3.54 17.03 4.24
C VAL A 217 4.94 17.08 4.86
N LYS A 218 5.05 17.09 6.20
CA LYS A 218 6.34 17.02 6.91
C LYS A 218 7.10 15.72 6.59
N PHE A 219 6.41 14.57 6.68
CA PHE A 219 6.99 13.25 6.47
C PHE A 219 7.45 13.01 5.03
N GLN A 220 6.69 13.48 4.04
CA GLN A 220 7.13 13.44 2.64
C GLN A 220 8.39 14.27 2.41
N ARG A 221 8.47 15.48 2.98
CA ARG A 221 9.69 16.34 2.87
C ARG A 221 10.91 15.66 3.49
N GLU A 222 10.73 14.94 4.59
CA GLU A 222 11.78 14.16 5.23
C GLU A 222 12.24 12.99 4.35
N ALA A 223 11.30 12.22 3.79
CA ALA A 223 11.58 11.13 2.86
C ALA A 223 12.31 11.62 1.59
N GLN A 224 11.90 12.77 1.04
CA GLN A 224 12.57 13.44 -0.08
C GLN A 224 13.99 13.85 0.26
N LYS A 225 14.20 14.57 1.37
CA LYS A 225 15.53 14.99 1.85
C LYS A 225 16.47 13.81 2.04
N ASN A 226 15.95 12.72 2.60
CA ASN A 226 16.69 11.49 2.89
C ASN A 226 16.71 10.49 1.72
N ARG A 227 16.21 10.86 0.53
CA ARG A 227 16.17 10.04 -0.69
C ARG A 227 15.59 8.64 -0.47
N LYS A 228 14.52 8.54 0.33
CA LYS A 228 13.84 7.27 0.65
C LYS A 228 12.99 6.78 -0.53
N GLY A 229 12.87 5.47 -0.69
CA GLY A 229 12.03 4.82 -1.69
C GLY A 229 12.18 5.39 -3.10
N PHE A 230 11.07 5.75 -3.75
CA PHE A 230 11.11 6.30 -5.11
C PHE A 230 11.79 7.67 -5.20
N TRP A 231 11.90 8.44 -4.11
CA TRP A 231 12.65 9.71 -4.10
C TRP A 231 14.16 9.50 -4.29
N GLY A 232 14.69 8.35 -3.87
CA GLY A 232 16.06 7.91 -4.18
C GLY A 232 16.17 7.24 -5.54
N ASN A 233 15.23 6.35 -5.87
CA ASN A 233 15.26 5.63 -7.14
C ASN A 233 15.01 6.52 -8.37
N ALA A 234 14.30 7.64 -8.23
CA ALA A 234 14.19 8.64 -9.29
C ALA A 234 15.55 9.31 -9.63
N VAL A 235 16.48 9.35 -8.67
CA VAL A 235 17.87 9.77 -8.92
C VAL A 235 18.65 8.63 -9.57
N LEU A 236 18.52 7.39 -9.09
CA LEU A 236 19.24 6.24 -9.63
C LEU A 236 18.81 5.85 -11.05
N GLN A 237 17.53 5.94 -11.39
CA GLN A 237 17.02 5.79 -12.76
C GLN A 237 17.54 6.90 -13.69
N ASN A 238 17.75 8.12 -13.17
CA ASN A 238 18.38 9.23 -13.91
C ASN A 238 19.91 9.15 -13.98
N SER A 239 20.57 8.32 -13.16
CA SER A 239 22.02 8.07 -13.26
C SER A 239 22.34 6.79 -14.04
N SER A 240 21.51 5.75 -13.95
CA SER A 240 21.62 4.53 -14.78
C SER A 240 21.14 4.79 -16.21
N MET A 241 20.11 5.62 -16.39
CA MET A 241 19.92 6.33 -17.66
C MET A 241 20.84 7.55 -17.73
N ARG A 242 22.09 7.26 -18.12
CA ARG A 242 22.95 8.04 -19.02
C ARG A 242 24.17 8.76 -18.42
N GLU A 243 25.32 8.12 -18.56
CA GLU A 243 26.37 8.68 -19.44
C GLU A 243 25.97 8.47 -20.91
N THR A 244 25.15 9.37 -21.44
CA THR A 244 25.18 9.68 -22.88
C THR A 244 25.40 11.16 -22.98
N SER A 245 26.39 11.55 -23.75
CA SER A 245 26.50 12.93 -24.22
C SER A 245 25.15 13.41 -24.80
N TYR A 246 24.81 14.67 -24.56
CA TYR A 246 23.67 15.33 -25.16
C TYR A 246 24.20 16.32 -26.20
N ILE A 247 23.50 16.43 -27.34
CA ILE A 247 23.95 17.24 -28.46
C ILE A 247 23.05 18.46 -28.59
N GLY A 248 23.60 19.63 -28.23
CA GLY A 248 23.01 20.95 -28.39
C GLY A 248 23.22 21.55 -29.77
N ASN A 249 22.25 22.32 -30.23
CA ASN A 249 22.36 23.24 -31.36
C ASN A 249 22.39 24.68 -30.82
N MET A 250 23.55 25.37 -30.90
CA MET A 250 23.74 26.67 -30.25
C MET A 250 22.80 27.78 -30.73
N ARG A 251 22.36 27.71 -32.01
CA ARG A 251 21.49 28.70 -32.65
C ARG A 251 20.03 28.57 -32.21
N SER A 252 19.52 27.34 -32.14
CA SER A 252 18.12 27.07 -31.75
C SER A 252 17.94 26.83 -30.25
N LYS A 253 19.04 26.76 -29.49
CA LYS A 253 19.09 26.37 -28.07
C LYS A 253 18.31 25.08 -27.77
N LYS A 254 18.24 24.15 -28.72
CA LYS A 254 17.64 22.83 -28.53
C LYS A 254 18.74 21.80 -28.29
N PHE A 255 18.55 20.91 -27.32
CA PHE A 255 19.43 19.76 -27.11
C PHE A 255 18.71 18.43 -27.39
N HIS A 256 19.49 17.42 -27.72
CA HIS A 256 19.04 16.16 -28.32
C HIS A 256 19.81 14.96 -27.72
N ARG A 257 19.22 13.77 -27.82
CA ARG A 257 19.95 12.50 -27.68
C ARG A 257 20.86 12.28 -28.92
N PRO A 258 22.02 11.59 -28.83
CA PRO A 258 22.93 11.40 -29.97
C PRO A 258 22.34 10.64 -31.17
N ASP A 259 21.45 9.69 -30.89
CA ASP A 259 20.71 8.88 -31.86
C ASP A 259 19.64 9.67 -32.64
N CYS A 260 19.22 10.84 -32.13
CA CYS A 260 18.15 11.65 -32.70
C CYS A 260 18.45 12.09 -34.14
N ILE A 261 17.46 11.89 -35.03
CA ILE A 261 17.50 12.33 -36.43
C ILE A 261 17.87 13.80 -36.62
N TRP A 262 17.52 14.67 -35.66
CA TRP A 262 17.85 16.08 -35.69
C TRP A 262 19.26 16.37 -35.19
N ALA A 263 19.78 15.60 -34.22
CA ALA A 263 21.16 15.71 -33.75
C ALA A 263 22.17 15.39 -34.86
N LYS A 264 21.85 14.40 -35.70
CA LYS A 264 22.63 14.02 -36.88
C LYS A 264 22.68 15.14 -37.95
N LYS A 265 21.71 16.06 -37.96
CA LYS A 265 21.62 17.20 -38.90
C LYS A 265 22.19 18.53 -38.37
N ILE A 266 22.72 18.56 -37.14
CA ILE A 266 23.37 19.78 -36.60
C ILE A 266 24.74 19.95 -37.25
N SER A 267 24.99 21.08 -37.92
CA SER A 267 26.31 21.40 -38.50
C SER A 267 27.40 21.41 -37.41
N PRO A 268 28.65 21.04 -37.70
CA PRO A 268 29.74 21.04 -36.71
C PRO A 268 29.88 22.38 -35.99
N SER A 269 29.83 23.48 -36.74
CA SER A 269 29.87 24.86 -36.24
C SER A 269 28.75 25.25 -35.27
N ASN A 270 27.61 24.54 -35.28
CA ASN A 270 26.49 24.81 -34.38
C ASN A 270 26.38 23.79 -33.23
N ARG A 271 27.28 22.81 -33.17
CA ARG A 271 27.21 21.68 -32.24
C ARG A 271 27.83 22.03 -30.89
N VAL A 272 27.11 21.71 -29.81
CA VAL A 272 27.62 21.76 -28.43
C VAL A 272 27.36 20.40 -27.80
N ASN A 273 28.30 19.88 -27.00
CA ASN A 273 28.13 18.61 -26.30
C ASN A 273 28.00 18.89 -24.80
N PHE A 274 27.03 18.25 -24.13
CA PHE A 274 26.86 18.27 -22.68
C PHE A 274 27.03 16.86 -22.12
N LYS A 275 27.63 16.72 -20.95
CA LYS A 275 27.81 15.46 -20.24
C LYS A 275 26.54 15.02 -19.51
N SER A 276 25.65 15.96 -19.18
CA SER A 276 24.37 15.64 -18.53
C SER A 276 23.19 16.45 -19.07
N ARG A 277 21.96 15.97 -18.80
CA ARG A 277 20.72 16.71 -19.07
C ARG A 277 20.64 18.02 -18.29
N ASN A 278 21.10 18.00 -17.04
CA ASN A 278 21.06 19.18 -16.17
C ASN A 278 22.01 20.28 -16.65
N GLU A 279 23.20 19.91 -17.14
CA GLU A 279 24.15 20.84 -17.75
C GLU A 279 23.59 21.51 -19.01
N ALA A 280 22.87 20.78 -19.86
CA ALA A 280 22.17 21.36 -21.01
C ALA A 280 21.09 22.36 -20.58
N LEU A 281 20.28 22.01 -19.58
CA LEU A 281 19.22 22.86 -19.03
C LEU A 281 19.78 24.12 -18.36
N SER A 282 20.81 24.00 -17.52
CA SER A 282 21.45 25.15 -16.86
C SER A 282 22.20 26.06 -17.85
N SER A 283 22.66 25.50 -18.98
CA SER A 283 23.21 26.26 -20.12
C SER A 283 22.13 26.96 -20.97
N GLY A 284 20.85 26.90 -20.57
CA GLY A 284 19.74 27.55 -21.25
C GLY A 284 19.22 26.81 -22.50
N TYR A 285 19.47 25.50 -22.63
CA TYR A 285 18.95 24.71 -23.75
C TYR A 285 17.66 23.97 -23.37
N VAL A 286 16.72 23.91 -24.30
CA VAL A 286 15.43 23.23 -24.14
C VAL A 286 15.44 21.83 -24.79
N PRO A 287 14.75 20.83 -24.20
CA PRO A 287 14.77 19.47 -24.73
C PRO A 287 14.03 19.33 -26.06
N CYS A 288 14.60 18.58 -26.99
CA CYS A 288 13.96 18.26 -28.26
C CYS A 288 12.66 17.44 -28.04
N LYS A 289 11.52 17.98 -28.49
CA LYS A 289 10.20 17.33 -28.38
C LYS A 289 10.10 15.96 -29.08
N VAL A 290 11.01 15.64 -30.01
CA VAL A 290 11.01 14.38 -30.79
C VAL A 290 11.70 13.25 -30.02
N CYS A 291 12.97 13.40 -29.64
CA CYS A 291 13.72 12.35 -28.92
C CYS A 291 13.55 12.39 -27.39
N ARG A 292 12.78 13.37 -26.87
CA ARG A 292 12.52 13.62 -25.45
C ARG A 292 13.75 13.34 -24.57
N PRO A 293 14.86 14.07 -24.84
CA PRO A 293 16.14 13.88 -24.16
C PRO A 293 16.04 14.35 -22.72
#